data_AF-A0A1S2SWK4-F1
#
_entry.id   AF-A0A1S2SWK4-F1
#
_cell.length_a   1.000
_cell.length_b   1.000
_cell.length_c   1.000
_cell.angle_alpha   90.00
_cell.angle_beta   90.00
_cell.angle_gamma   90.00
#
_symmetry.space_group_name_H-M   'P 1'
#
loop_
_entity.id
_entity.type
_entity.pdbx_description
1 polymer ?
#
loop_
_entity_poly.entity_id
_entity_poly.type
_entity_poly.pdbx_seq_one_letter_code
_entity_poly.pdbx_strand_id
1 'polypeptide(L)'
;MSGLFCALSLCIGGWIYCIGIDSAGNGLFILISCFASLSAITLGWWVSLYIAQRQSTVSIIAQSRLSESYLKQVQSFQEVFPSGQKLTYEKFIDSKNESARYGVINVLNFLEFISIGIKQKDLSESVCKAFFLKVFSNQWYRCSDVIKHMQIHTHAGTFENFEYYAKKWDSTLK
;
A
#
# COMPACT_ATOMS: atom_id res chain seq x y z
N MET A 1 21.80 -2.83 8.55
CA MET A 1 22.57 -1.75 7.87
C MET A 1 22.67 -0.45 8.68
N SER A 2 21.74 -0.13 9.59
CA SER A 2 21.77 1.08 10.43
C SER A 2 22.94 1.15 11.44
N GLY A 3 23.39 0.02 11.98
CA GLY A 3 24.46 -0.02 12.99
C GLY A 3 25.84 0.39 12.48
N LEU A 4 26.17 0.06 11.23
CA LEU A 4 27.48 0.38 10.63
C LEU A 4 27.63 1.90 10.36
N PHE A 5 26.51 2.56 10.06
CA PHE A 5 26.46 4.02 9.86
C PHE A 5 26.66 4.79 11.18
N CYS A 6 26.08 4.32 12.28
CA CYS A 6 26.29 4.93 13.60
C CYS A 6 27.73 4.76 14.10
N ALA A 7 28.34 3.59 13.86
CA ALA A 7 29.73 3.35 14.22
C ALA A 7 30.69 4.27 13.44
N LEU A 8 30.47 4.43 12.12
CA LEU A 8 31.26 5.33 11.29
C LEU A 8 31.08 6.80 11.69
N SER A 9 29.86 7.25 12.02
CA SER A 9 29.65 8.65 12.45
C SER A 9 30.32 8.96 13.79
N LEU A 10 30.36 8.00 14.72
CA LEU A 10 31.04 8.16 16.01
C LEU A 10 32.57 8.16 15.84
N CYS A 11 33.11 7.29 14.97
CA CYS A 11 34.55 7.29 14.67
C CYS A 11 35.00 8.58 13.99
N ILE A 12 34.21 9.09 13.04
CA ILE A 12 34.50 10.37 12.35
C ILE A 12 34.36 11.55 13.31
N GLY A 13 33.32 11.57 14.15
CA GLY A 13 33.14 12.60 15.18
C GLY A 13 34.26 12.59 16.22
N GLY A 14 34.73 11.41 16.65
CA GLY A 14 35.86 11.26 17.56
C GLY A 14 37.19 11.68 16.93
N TRP A 15 37.41 11.35 15.65
CA TRP A 15 38.61 11.76 14.92
C TRP A 15 38.66 13.29 14.70
N ILE A 16 37.52 13.91 14.37
CA ILE A 16 37.39 15.37 14.24
C ILE A 16 37.53 16.07 15.60
N TYR A 17 37.00 15.48 16.69
CA TYR A 17 37.21 15.99 18.05
C TYR A 17 38.69 15.99 18.44
N CYS A 18 39.43 14.94 18.10
CA CYS A 18 40.87 14.87 18.35
C CYS A 18 41.68 15.87 17.51
N ILE A 19 41.21 16.27 16.33
CA ILE A 19 41.88 17.25 15.45
C ILE A 19 41.48 18.71 15.78
N GLY A 20 40.28 18.93 16.34
CA GLY A 20 39.72 20.27 16.58
C GLY A 20 40.09 20.94 17.91
N ILE A 21 40.83 20.28 18.80
CA ILE A 21 41.38 20.89 20.04
C ILE A 21 42.74 21.53 19.74
N ASP A 22 42.80 22.37 18.70
CA ASP A 22 43.93 23.28 18.51
C ASP A 22 43.48 24.70 18.88
N SER A 23 43.90 25.10 20.09
CA SER A 23 44.15 26.45 20.64
C SER A 23 43.10 27.58 20.56
N ALA A 24 42.03 27.50 19.76
CA ALA A 24 41.16 28.67 19.48
C ALA A 24 39.71 28.62 20.02
N GLY A 25 39.32 27.57 20.76
CA GLY A 25 37.97 27.48 21.37
C GLY A 25 36.82 27.16 20.40
N ASN A 26 37.10 26.94 19.11
CA ASN A 26 36.09 26.71 18.07
C ASN A 26 35.65 25.24 17.88
N GLY A 27 36.20 24.30 18.66
CA GLY A 27 35.89 22.87 18.52
C GLY A 27 34.41 22.52 18.72
N LEU A 28 33.70 23.29 19.55
CA LEU A 28 32.25 23.16 19.74
C LEU A 28 31.47 23.44 18.44
N PHE A 29 31.86 24.48 17.70
CA PHE A 29 31.20 24.85 16.44
C PHE A 29 31.40 23.79 15.35
N ILE A 30 32.57 23.14 15.31
CA ILE A 30 32.87 22.06 14.37
C ILE A 30 32.04 20.80 14.69
N LEU A 31 31.88 20.47 15.98
CA LEU A 31 31.01 19.35 16.38
C LEU A 31 29.54 19.62 16.01
N ILE A 32 29.02 20.82 16.31
CA ILE A 32 27.65 21.18 16.00
C ILE A 32 27.40 21.14 14.48
N SER A 33 28.33 21.63 13.66
CA SER A 33 28.18 21.58 12.20
C SER A 33 28.21 20.15 11.66
N CYS A 34 29.08 19.28 12.17
CA CYS A 34 29.09 17.86 11.81
C CYS A 34 27.78 17.14 12.19
N PHE A 35 27.26 17.36 13.39
CA PHE A 35 25.98 16.80 13.81
C PHE A 35 24.81 17.32 12.95
N ALA A 36 24.81 18.61 12.61
CA ALA A 36 23.82 19.19 11.71
C ALA A 36 23.89 18.58 10.30
N SER A 37 25.08 18.34 9.76
CA SER A 37 25.23 17.69 8.46
C SER A 37 24.80 16.22 8.47
N LEU A 38 25.19 15.45 9.50
CA LEU A 38 24.79 14.04 9.65
C LEU A 38 23.27 13.88 9.80
N SER A 39 22.64 14.74 10.61
CA SER A 39 21.18 14.74 10.77
C SER A 39 20.47 15.11 9.46
N ALA A 40 20.95 16.09 8.71
CA ALA A 40 20.39 16.43 7.40
C ALA A 40 20.47 15.28 6.39
N ILE A 41 21.59 14.54 6.35
CA ILE A 41 21.77 13.38 5.46
C ILE A 41 20.79 12.26 5.83
N THR A 42 20.68 11.93 7.12
CA THR A 42 19.76 10.87 7.57
C THR A 42 18.31 11.23 7.28
N LEU A 43 17.88 12.46 7.57
CA LEU A 43 16.54 12.95 7.25
C LEU A 43 16.29 12.93 5.73
N GLY A 44 17.26 13.35 4.92
CA GLY A 44 17.18 13.30 3.46
C GLY A 44 16.98 11.88 2.93
N TRP A 45 17.69 10.90 3.48
CA TRP A 45 17.53 9.49 3.10
C TRP A 45 16.13 8.96 3.44
N TRP A 46 15.62 9.25 4.64
CA TRP A 46 14.27 8.87 5.05
C TRP A 46 13.19 9.48 4.15
N VAL A 47 13.31 10.77 3.82
CA VAL A 47 12.39 11.45 2.89
C VAL A 47 12.48 10.85 1.50
N SER A 48 13.69 10.52 1.02
CA SER A 48 13.90 9.87 -0.28
C SER A 48 13.22 8.51 -0.34
N LEU A 49 13.38 7.66 0.68
CA LEU A 49 12.68 6.37 0.77
C LEU A 49 11.15 6.53 0.74
N TYR A 50 10.63 7.51 1.47
CA TYR A 50 9.20 7.81 1.50
C TYR A 50 8.69 8.25 0.11
N ILE A 51 9.42 9.13 -0.59
CA ILE A 51 9.07 9.58 -1.94
C ILE A 51 9.14 8.41 -2.94
N ALA A 52 10.19 7.59 -2.87
CA ALA A 52 10.37 6.43 -3.74
C ALA A 52 9.21 5.43 -3.60
N GLN A 53 8.78 5.14 -2.36
CA GLN A 53 7.64 4.28 -2.09
C GLN A 53 6.35 4.84 -2.72
N ARG A 54 6.11 6.14 -2.59
CA ARG A 54 4.94 6.79 -3.20
C ARG A 54 4.99 6.73 -4.72
N GLN A 55 6.14 6.96 -5.34
CA GLN A 55 6.30 6.87 -6.79
C GLN A 55 6.07 5.45 -7.30
N SER A 56 6.60 4.44 -6.61
CA SER A 56 6.34 3.03 -6.92
C SER A 56 4.86 2.67 -6.80
N THR A 57 4.18 3.15 -5.75
CA THR A 57 2.73 2.96 -5.60
C THR A 57 1.97 3.59 -6.78
N VAL A 58 2.32 4.82 -7.18
CA VAL A 58 1.68 5.51 -8.30
C VAL A 58 1.93 4.78 -9.63
N SER A 59 3.13 4.25 -9.87
CA SER A 59 3.42 3.52 -11.11
C SER A 59 2.62 2.22 -11.20
N ILE A 60 2.49 1.47 -10.10
CA ILE A 60 1.66 0.26 -10.02
C ILE A 60 0.19 0.60 -10.31
N ILE A 61 -0.33 1.68 -9.72
CA ILE A 61 -1.71 2.14 -9.95
C ILE A 61 -1.90 2.51 -11.42
N ALA A 62 -0.97 3.28 -12.01
CA ALA A 62 -1.05 3.69 -13.40
C ALA A 62 -1.04 2.47 -14.34
N GLN A 63 -0.14 1.51 -14.12
CA GLN A 63 -0.07 0.28 -14.90
C GLN A 63 -1.33 -0.58 -14.75
N SER A 64 -1.90 -0.70 -13.55
CA SER A 64 -3.14 -1.47 -13.34
C SER A 64 -4.31 -0.90 -14.14
N ARG A 65 -4.41 0.43 -14.25
CA ARG A 65 -5.49 1.13 -14.96
C ARG A 65 -5.36 1.00 -16.48
N LEU A 66 -4.13 0.88 -16.97
CA LEU A 66 -3.84 0.73 -18.39
C LEU A 66 -3.90 -0.73 -18.86
N SER A 67 -3.97 -1.69 -17.93
CA SER A 67 -4.04 -3.11 -18.32
C SER A 67 -5.38 -3.42 -19.03
N GLU A 68 -5.31 -3.72 -20.32
CA GLU A 68 -6.48 -4.08 -21.13
C GLU A 68 -7.22 -5.31 -20.59
N SER A 69 -6.49 -6.23 -19.96
CA SER A 69 -7.04 -7.43 -19.33
C SER A 69 -7.99 -7.07 -18.19
N TYR A 70 -7.62 -6.11 -17.34
CA TYR A 70 -8.47 -5.64 -16.25
C TYR A 70 -9.70 -4.90 -16.79
N LEU A 71 -9.53 -4.03 -17.79
CA LEU A 71 -10.65 -3.29 -18.38
C LEU A 71 -11.68 -4.22 -19.00
N LYS A 72 -11.25 -5.25 -19.75
CA LYS A 72 -12.16 -6.27 -20.33
C LYS A 72 -12.94 -7.03 -19.26
N GLN A 73 -12.29 -7.37 -18.14
CA GLN A 73 -12.93 -8.11 -17.03
C GLN A 73 -13.88 -7.23 -16.20
N VAL A 74 -13.55 -5.95 -16.02
CA VAL A 74 -14.46 -4.99 -15.38
C VAL A 74 -15.67 -4.75 -16.27
N GLN A 75 -15.48 -4.65 -17.57
CA GLN A 75 -16.57 -4.46 -18.53
C GLN A 75 -17.52 -5.66 -18.54
N SER A 76 -17.01 -6.89 -18.66
CA SER A 76 -17.85 -8.10 -18.63
C SER A 76 -18.62 -8.23 -17.32
N PHE A 77 -18.00 -7.84 -16.20
CA PHE A 77 -18.65 -7.76 -14.90
C PHE A 77 -19.77 -6.70 -14.86
N GLN A 78 -19.53 -5.49 -15.39
CA GLN A 78 -20.50 -4.40 -15.37
C GLN A 78 -21.71 -4.65 -16.29
N GLU A 79 -21.52 -5.38 -17.39
CA GLU A 79 -22.60 -5.76 -18.30
C GLU A 79 -23.61 -6.70 -17.63
N VAL A 80 -23.12 -7.68 -16.86
CA VAL A 80 -23.96 -8.66 -16.18
C VAL A 80 -24.47 -8.14 -14.83
N PHE A 81 -23.67 -7.33 -14.14
CA PHE A 81 -23.98 -6.79 -12.82
C PHE A 81 -23.85 -5.26 -12.85
N PRO A 82 -24.94 -4.53 -13.11
CA PRO A 82 -24.93 -3.08 -13.12
C PRO A 82 -24.59 -2.49 -11.75
N SER A 83 -23.99 -1.31 -11.77
CA SER A 83 -23.58 -0.55 -10.59
C SER A 83 -24.74 -0.34 -9.61
N GLY A 84 -24.46 -0.44 -8.30
CA GLY A 84 -25.44 -0.19 -7.24
C GLY A 84 -26.24 -1.41 -6.78
N GLN A 85 -26.17 -2.54 -7.50
CA GLN A 85 -26.79 -3.79 -7.06
C GLN A 85 -25.79 -4.65 -6.26
N LYS A 86 -26.29 -5.19 -5.14
CA LYS A 86 -25.59 -6.19 -4.34
C LYS A 86 -25.59 -7.53 -5.08
N LEU A 87 -24.43 -8.17 -5.15
CA LEU A 87 -24.26 -9.46 -5.80
C LEU A 87 -24.61 -10.56 -4.80
N THR A 88 -25.73 -11.25 -5.05
CA THR A 88 -26.10 -12.44 -4.27
C THR A 88 -25.30 -13.65 -4.74
N TYR A 89 -25.03 -14.58 -3.82
CA TYR A 89 -24.28 -15.80 -4.13
C TYR A 89 -24.97 -16.66 -5.21
N GLU A 90 -26.31 -16.72 -5.21
CA GLU A 90 -27.11 -17.42 -6.21
C GLU A 90 -26.85 -16.92 -7.64
N LYS A 91 -26.77 -15.60 -7.82
CA LYS A 91 -26.45 -15.00 -9.12
C LYS A 91 -24.99 -15.21 -9.52
N PHE A 92 -24.10 -15.36 -8.54
CA PHE A 92 -22.68 -15.61 -8.74
C PHE A 92 -22.39 -17.05 -9.19
N ILE A 93 -23.15 -18.04 -8.70
CA ILE A 93 -22.99 -19.46 -9.07
C ILE A 93 -23.68 -19.85 -10.38
N ASP A 94 -24.62 -19.03 -10.88
CA ASP A 94 -25.31 -19.30 -12.15
C ASP A 94 -24.32 -19.54 -13.30
N SER A 95 -24.45 -20.69 -13.97
CA SER A 95 -23.58 -21.10 -15.08
C SER A 95 -23.64 -20.14 -16.27
N LYS A 96 -24.75 -19.41 -16.43
CA LYS A 96 -24.89 -18.37 -17.45
C LYS A 96 -23.93 -17.19 -17.24
N ASN A 97 -23.47 -17.00 -16.01
CA ASN A 97 -22.64 -15.87 -15.60
C ASN A 97 -21.16 -16.24 -15.40
N GLU A 98 -20.71 -17.38 -15.92
CA GLU A 98 -19.36 -17.89 -15.67
C GLU A 98 -18.25 -16.88 -16.01
N SER A 99 -18.35 -16.19 -17.16
CA SER A 99 -17.39 -15.14 -17.56
C SER A 99 -17.36 -13.97 -16.57
N ALA A 100 -18.54 -13.53 -16.11
CA ALA A 100 -18.65 -12.45 -15.12
C ALA A 100 -18.15 -12.89 -13.73
N ARG A 101 -18.33 -14.16 -13.36
CA ARG A 101 -17.78 -14.77 -12.14
C ARG A 101 -16.26 -14.69 -12.10
N TYR A 102 -15.60 -15.06 -13.20
CA TYR A 102 -14.14 -14.92 -13.32
C TYR A 102 -13.69 -13.46 -13.21
N GLY A 103 -14.44 -12.53 -13.82
CA GLY A 103 -14.19 -11.10 -13.67
C GLY A 103 -14.25 -10.62 -12.22
N VAL A 104 -15.29 -11.02 -11.48
CA VAL A 104 -15.45 -10.68 -10.05
C VAL A 104 -14.27 -11.21 -9.23
N ILE A 105 -13.93 -12.49 -9.40
CA ILE A 105 -12.82 -13.12 -8.66
C ILE A 105 -11.51 -12.39 -8.96
N ASN A 106 -11.23 -12.04 -10.20
CA ASN A 106 -10.02 -11.32 -10.56
C ASN A 106 -9.97 -9.91 -9.97
N VAL A 107 -11.10 -9.19 -9.95
CA VAL A 107 -11.18 -7.90 -9.28
C VAL A 107 -10.93 -8.04 -7.78
N LEU A 108 -11.53 -9.03 -7.12
CA LEU A 108 -11.32 -9.27 -5.68
C LEU A 108 -9.86 -9.67 -5.38
N ASN A 109 -9.26 -10.54 -6.19
CA ASN A 109 -7.85 -10.92 -6.09
C ASN A 109 -6.92 -9.71 -6.24
N PHE A 110 -7.24 -8.80 -7.16
CA PHE A 110 -6.47 -7.57 -7.33
C PHE A 110 -6.58 -6.66 -6.09
N LEU A 111 -7.79 -6.47 -5.55
CA LEU A 111 -7.98 -5.65 -4.35
C LEU A 111 -7.31 -6.27 -3.11
N GLU A 112 -7.31 -7.59 -3.00
CA GLU A 112 -6.59 -8.33 -1.95
C GLU A 112 -5.07 -8.17 -2.11
N PHE A 113 -4.53 -8.27 -3.33
CA PHE A 113 -3.12 -8.03 -3.60
C PHE A 113 -2.69 -6.62 -3.17
N ILE A 114 -3.48 -5.59 -3.52
CA ILE A 114 -3.22 -4.21 -3.07
C ILE A 114 -3.25 -4.13 -1.54
N SER A 115 -4.21 -4.80 -0.90
CA SER A 115 -4.34 -4.84 0.56
C SER A 115 -3.13 -5.47 1.25
N ILE A 116 -2.61 -6.57 0.70
CA ILE A 116 -1.39 -7.22 1.16
C ILE A 116 -0.19 -6.28 0.99
N GLY A 117 -0.06 -5.60 -0.16
CA GLY A 117 1.01 -4.64 -0.39
C GLY A 117 1.01 -3.46 0.58
N ILE A 118 -0.17 -3.00 1.01
CA ILE A 118 -0.29 -1.97 2.06
C ILE A 118 0.14 -2.54 3.41
N LYS A 119 -0.31 -3.76 3.76
CA LYS A 119 0.02 -4.43 5.03
C LYS A 119 1.52 -4.66 5.17
N GLN A 120 2.21 -5.01 4.08
CA GLN A 120 3.65 -5.22 4.03
C GLN A 120 4.45 -3.90 3.98
N LYS A 121 3.79 -2.75 3.90
CA LYS A 121 4.39 -1.41 3.73
C LYS A 121 5.17 -1.25 2.42
N ASP A 122 4.86 -2.05 1.40
CA ASP A 122 5.38 -1.87 0.05
C ASP A 122 4.59 -0.79 -0.69
N LEU A 123 3.28 -0.70 -0.41
CA LEU A 123 2.39 0.32 -0.95
C LEU A 123 2.06 1.39 0.09
N SER A 124 2.02 2.65 -0.35
CA SER A 124 1.65 3.77 0.51
C SER A 124 0.14 3.79 0.75
N GLU A 125 -0.30 3.52 1.99
CA GLU A 125 -1.73 3.50 2.36
C GLU A 125 -2.43 4.81 2.00
N SER A 126 -1.80 5.96 2.22
CA SER A 126 -2.38 7.28 1.96
C SER A 126 -2.66 7.49 0.46
N VAL A 127 -1.75 7.03 -0.40
CA VAL A 127 -1.92 7.06 -1.85
C VAL A 127 -3.00 6.09 -2.28
N CYS A 128 -2.94 4.83 -1.83
CA CYS A 128 -3.94 3.82 -2.15
C CYS A 128 -5.35 4.26 -1.73
N LYS A 129 -5.51 4.82 -0.52
CA LYS A 129 -6.79 5.34 -0.05
C LYS A 129 -7.32 6.45 -0.95
N ALA A 130 -6.47 7.39 -1.38
CA ALA A 130 -6.90 8.47 -2.27
C ALA A 130 -7.45 7.96 -3.62
N PHE A 131 -6.84 6.91 -4.18
CA PHE A 131 -7.25 6.34 -5.47
C PHE A 131 -8.37 5.30 -5.39
N PHE A 132 -8.38 4.50 -4.33
CA PHE A 132 -9.20 3.30 -4.25
C PHE A 132 -10.30 3.35 -3.20
N LEU A 133 -10.42 4.40 -2.38
CA LEU A 133 -11.45 4.50 -1.34
C LEU A 133 -12.83 4.07 -1.84
N LYS A 134 -13.32 4.71 -2.92
CA LYS A 134 -14.64 4.41 -3.51
C LYS A 134 -14.70 3.05 -4.18
N VAL A 135 -13.59 2.55 -4.72
CA VAL A 135 -13.53 1.21 -5.32
C VAL A 135 -13.65 0.15 -4.22
N PHE A 136 -12.88 0.28 -3.14
CA PHE A 136 -12.93 -0.64 -2.01
C PHE A 136 -14.31 -0.67 -1.37
N SER A 137 -14.88 0.49 -1.05
CA SER A 137 -16.19 0.54 -0.39
C SER A 137 -17.33 0.03 -1.29
N ASN A 138 -17.35 0.42 -2.56
CA ASN A 138 -18.37 -0.07 -3.50
C ASN A 138 -18.23 -1.58 -3.74
N GLN A 139 -17.02 -2.08 -3.97
CA GLN A 139 -16.83 -3.51 -4.24
C GLN A 139 -17.07 -4.38 -3.01
N TRP A 140 -16.72 -3.89 -1.81
CA TRP A 140 -17.08 -4.56 -0.57
C TRP A 140 -18.59 -4.64 -0.41
N TYR A 141 -19.30 -3.52 -0.54
CA TYR A 141 -20.76 -3.49 -0.45
C TYR A 141 -21.39 -4.51 -1.42
N ARG A 142 -20.94 -4.50 -2.68
CA ARG A 142 -21.47 -5.37 -3.72
C ARG A 142 -21.15 -6.84 -3.52
N CYS A 143 -19.93 -7.18 -3.14
CA CYS A 143 -19.45 -8.57 -3.11
C CYS A 143 -19.47 -9.18 -1.69
N SER A 144 -19.86 -8.44 -0.67
CA SER A 144 -19.84 -8.88 0.74
C SER A 144 -20.50 -10.24 0.98
N ASP A 145 -21.64 -10.51 0.33
CA ASP A 145 -22.32 -11.80 0.48
C ASP A 145 -21.51 -12.95 -0.16
N VAL A 146 -20.95 -12.72 -1.36
CA VAL A 146 -20.08 -13.69 -2.03
C VAL A 146 -18.82 -13.98 -1.22
N ILE A 147 -18.18 -12.95 -0.68
CA ILE A 147 -16.96 -13.09 0.13
C ILE A 147 -17.26 -13.90 1.39
N LYS A 148 -18.34 -13.59 2.12
CA LYS A 148 -18.74 -14.35 3.31
C LYS A 148 -19.02 -15.82 2.97
N HIS A 149 -19.73 -16.09 1.87
CA HIS A 149 -19.96 -17.45 1.43
C HIS A 149 -18.65 -18.19 1.12
N MET A 150 -17.69 -17.54 0.44
CA MET A 150 -16.38 -18.12 0.16
C MET A 150 -15.54 -18.35 1.42
N GLN A 151 -15.60 -17.46 2.41
CA GLN A 151 -14.89 -17.63 3.68
C GLN A 151 -15.40 -18.83 4.47
N ILE A 152 -16.71 -19.11 4.40
CA ILE A 152 -17.33 -20.25 5.08
C ILE A 152 -17.01 -21.58 4.37
N HIS A 153 -17.07 -21.61 3.03
CA HIS A 153 -17.05 -22.87 2.26
C HIS A 153 -15.68 -23.20 1.65
N THR A 154 -14.80 -22.22 1.48
CA THR A 154 -13.48 -22.41 0.85
C THR A 154 -12.36 -22.26 1.88
N HIS A 155 -12.17 -21.06 2.41
CA HIS A 155 -11.11 -20.78 3.38
C HIS A 155 -11.42 -19.51 4.18
N ALA A 156 -11.32 -19.57 5.52
CA ALA A 156 -11.72 -18.47 6.41
C ALA A 156 -10.98 -17.14 6.13
N GLY A 157 -9.73 -17.20 5.69
CA GLY A 157 -8.91 -16.02 5.37
C GLY A 157 -9.09 -15.46 3.95
N THR A 158 -10.04 -15.97 3.16
CA THR A 158 -10.24 -15.48 1.79
C THR A 158 -10.70 -14.02 1.81
N PHE A 159 -9.92 -13.15 1.17
CA PHE A 159 -10.16 -11.70 1.06
C PHE A 159 -10.19 -10.93 2.40
N GLU A 160 -9.54 -11.47 3.44
CA GLU A 160 -9.51 -10.86 4.78
C GLU A 160 -8.85 -9.47 4.77
N ASN A 161 -7.74 -9.30 4.05
CA ASN A 161 -7.02 -8.03 4.06
C ASN A 161 -7.84 -6.96 3.33
N PHE A 162 -8.47 -7.33 2.22
CA PHE A 162 -9.42 -6.47 1.51
C PHE A 162 -10.59 -6.03 2.40
N GLU A 163 -11.24 -6.98 3.09
CA GLU A 163 -12.32 -6.69 4.03
C GLU A 163 -11.88 -5.70 5.12
N TYR A 164 -10.70 -5.94 5.70
CA TYR A 164 -10.12 -5.07 6.72
C TYR A 164 -9.94 -3.64 6.22
N TYR A 165 -9.32 -3.44 5.06
CA TYR A 165 -9.09 -2.08 4.53
C TYR A 165 -10.38 -1.41 4.04
N ALA A 166 -11.32 -2.16 3.48
CA ALA A 166 -12.63 -1.62 3.07
C ALA A 166 -13.37 -1.03 4.28
N LYS A 167 -13.45 -1.77 5.39
CA LYS A 167 -14.07 -1.31 6.65
C LYS A 167 -13.27 -0.21 7.35
N LYS A 168 -11.94 -0.32 7.35
CA LYS A 168 -11.04 0.69 7.95
C LYS A 168 -11.17 2.05 7.26
N TRP A 169 -11.32 2.05 5.93
CA TRP A 169 -11.35 3.28 5.15
C TRP A 169 -12.72 3.94 5.10
N ASP A 170 -13.79 3.16 5.19
CA ASP A 170 -15.17 3.63 5.16
C ASP A 170 -15.95 3.15 6.39
N SER A 171 -16.08 4.03 7.38
CA SER A 171 -16.77 3.77 8.65
C SER A 171 -18.28 3.55 8.49
N THR A 172 -18.84 3.77 7.30
CA THR A 172 -20.25 3.48 7.01
C THR A 172 -20.50 1.99 6.75
N LEU A 173 -19.46 1.21 6.48
CA LEU A 173 -19.53 -0.22 6.25
C LEU A 173 -19.38 -0.96 7.58
N LYS A 174 -20.49 -1.49 8.12
CA LYS A 174 -20.50 -2.38 9.30
C LYS A 174 -20.52 -3.84 8.85
#